data_AF-A0A395J5S3-F1
#
_entry.id   AF-A0A395J5S3-F1
#
_cell.length_a   1.000
_cell.length_b   1.000
_cell.length_c   1.000
_cell.angle_alpha   90.00
_cell.angle_beta   90.00
_cell.angle_gamma   90.00
#
_symmetry.space_group_name_H-M   'P 1'
#
loop_
_entity.id
_entity.type
_entity.pdbx_description
1 polymer ?
#
loop_
_entity_poly.entity_id
_entity_poly.type
_entity_poly.pdbx_seq_one_letter_code
_entity_poly.pdbx_strand_id
1 'polypeptide(L)'
;MDDDRSAEPTISGIGTTARALADAATSDDWWSRCLTGLSASYRKWGLGYSIAEPPELRLPRTLLHRLLAARTAHGDFAQYHRRFGHTDAELNCLCGYAKTPEHLVFCEISQRKFHAWPAKPERPPSRPKEGRRYMSAILAHPKLFEDFLTVTQYFAINARAQQTRDLTSPGGPQQSYGLPRQNRHSLTAVQR
;
A
#
# COMPACT_ATOMS: atom_id res chain seq x y z
N MET A 1 24.27 58.38 8.52
CA MET A 1 23.72 57.37 7.59
C MET A 1 23.56 56.12 8.44
N ASP A 2 22.40 55.98 9.09
CA ASP A 2 22.08 54.83 9.93
C ASP A 2 21.78 53.65 9.01
N ASP A 3 22.71 52.69 9.00
CA ASP A 3 22.58 51.39 8.35
C ASP A 3 21.60 50.55 9.18
N ASP A 4 20.31 50.68 8.87
CA ASP A 4 19.22 49.94 9.53
C ASP A 4 19.26 48.45 9.14
N ARG A 5 20.21 47.73 9.74
CA ARG A 5 20.39 46.27 9.57
C ARG A 5 19.20 45.45 10.07
N SER A 6 18.19 46.08 10.67
CA SER A 6 16.94 45.45 11.09
C SER A 6 16.13 44.90 9.92
N ALA A 7 16.42 45.32 8.68
CA ALA A 7 15.78 44.86 7.46
C ALA A 7 16.45 43.62 6.82
N GLU A 8 17.59 43.15 7.33
CA GLU A 8 18.27 41.98 6.77
C GLU A 8 17.60 40.67 7.23
N PRO A 9 17.35 39.71 6.31
CA PRO A 9 16.74 38.45 6.68
C PRO A 9 17.68 37.66 7.60
N THR A 10 17.16 37.25 8.76
CA THR A 10 17.91 36.42 9.70
C THR A 10 18.26 35.07 9.06
N ILE A 11 19.35 34.44 9.50
CA ILE A 11 19.71 33.07 9.07
C ILE A 11 18.55 32.09 9.26
N SER A 12 17.77 32.24 10.34
CA SER A 12 16.56 31.45 10.59
C SER A 12 15.46 31.72 9.55
N GLY A 13 15.26 32.99 9.17
CA GLY A 13 14.32 33.40 8.13
C GLY A 13 14.71 32.84 6.75
N ILE A 14 15.98 32.99 6.36
CA ILE A 14 16.51 32.43 5.11
C ILE A 14 16.32 30.90 5.08
N GLY A 15 16.67 30.21 6.18
CA GLY A 15 16.49 28.77 6.27
C GLY A 15 15.02 28.33 6.18
N THR A 16 14.10 29.14 6.73
CA THR A 16 12.65 28.87 6.65
C THR A 16 12.12 29.03 5.23
N THR A 17 12.51 30.10 4.55
CA THR A 17 12.17 30.33 3.14
C THR A 17 12.75 29.24 2.24
N ALA A 18 14.01 28.84 2.47
CA ALA A 18 14.65 27.77 1.70
C ALA A 18 13.94 26.43 1.86
N ARG A 19 13.54 26.07 3.09
CA ARG A 19 12.73 24.87 3.35
C ARG A 19 11.37 24.93 2.65
N ALA A 20 10.66 26.06 2.77
CA ALA A 20 9.35 26.22 2.12
C ALA A 20 9.45 26.10 0.59
N LEU A 21 10.49 26.66 -0.03
CA LEU A 21 10.75 26.52 -1.47
C LEU A 21 11.08 25.08 -1.86
N ALA A 22 11.91 24.39 -1.08
CA ALA A 22 12.24 22.98 -1.32
C ALA A 22 11.01 22.08 -1.14
N ASP A 23 10.18 22.36 -0.14
CA ASP A 23 8.92 21.68 0.10
C ASP A 23 7.99 21.82 -1.10
N ALA A 24 7.72 23.05 -1.55
CA ALA A 24 6.87 23.31 -2.71
C ALA A 24 7.40 22.68 -4.00
N ALA A 25 8.71 22.80 -4.27
CA ALA A 25 9.33 22.22 -5.46
C ALA A 25 9.22 20.68 -5.49
N THR A 26 9.36 20.03 -4.33
CA THR A 26 9.35 18.57 -4.25
C THR A 26 7.94 17.99 -4.16
N SER A 27 7.07 18.58 -3.32
CA SER A 27 5.72 18.07 -3.06
C SER A 27 4.80 18.20 -4.26
N ASP A 28 4.96 19.26 -5.05
CA ASP A 28 4.00 19.60 -6.09
C ASP A 28 4.58 19.34 -7.49
N ASP A 29 5.77 19.85 -7.83
CA ASP A 29 6.31 19.69 -9.19
C ASP A 29 6.92 18.29 -9.40
N TRP A 30 7.90 17.91 -8.58
CA TRP A 30 8.55 16.60 -8.72
C TRP A 30 7.56 15.44 -8.52
N TRP A 31 6.76 15.47 -7.45
CA TRP A 31 5.80 14.39 -7.18
C TRP A 31 4.75 14.27 -8.29
N SER A 32 4.21 15.37 -8.81
CA SER A 32 3.24 15.32 -9.92
C SER A 32 3.83 14.66 -11.15
N ARG A 33 5.10 14.94 -11.47
CA ARG A 33 5.82 14.27 -12.56
C ARG A 33 5.98 12.77 -12.29
N CYS A 34 6.44 12.39 -11.10
CA CYS A 34 6.58 10.98 -10.71
C CYS A 34 5.26 10.23 -10.74
N LEU A 35 4.17 10.86 -10.30
CA LEU A 35 2.84 10.28 -10.25
C LEU A 35 2.41 9.76 -11.62
N THR A 36 2.75 10.46 -12.72
CA THR A 36 2.41 10.04 -14.09
C THR A 36 2.98 8.66 -14.48
N GLY A 37 4.14 8.29 -13.94
CA GLY A 37 4.80 7.00 -14.17
C GLY A 37 4.29 5.87 -13.27
N LEU A 38 3.45 6.17 -12.28
CA LEU A 38 2.93 5.17 -11.35
C LEU A 38 1.70 4.44 -11.90
N SER A 39 1.49 3.22 -11.39
CA SER A 39 0.38 2.37 -11.81
C SER A 39 -0.98 3.04 -11.58
N ALA A 40 -1.95 2.74 -12.44
CA ALA A 40 -3.32 3.21 -12.27
C ALA A 40 -3.90 2.81 -10.90
N SER A 41 -3.53 1.63 -10.40
CA SER A 41 -3.90 1.15 -9.07
C SER A 41 -3.38 2.05 -7.94
N TYR A 42 -2.18 2.61 -8.05
CA TYR A 42 -1.65 3.54 -7.05
C TYR A 42 -2.27 4.93 -7.18
N ARG A 43 -2.31 5.47 -8.40
CA ARG A 43 -2.82 6.83 -8.67
C ARG A 43 -4.26 7.04 -8.21
N LYS A 44 -5.11 6.02 -8.31
CA LYS A 44 -6.53 6.13 -7.95
C LYS A 44 -6.78 6.49 -6.47
N TRP A 45 -5.79 6.31 -5.60
CA TRP A 45 -5.89 6.62 -4.17
C TRP A 45 -5.60 8.09 -3.85
N GLY A 46 -5.00 8.85 -4.77
CA GLY A 46 -4.72 10.28 -4.57
C GLY A 46 -3.77 10.57 -3.40
N LEU A 47 -2.76 9.72 -3.20
CA LEU A 47 -1.81 9.86 -2.10
C LEU A 47 -0.83 11.03 -2.38
N GLY A 48 -0.67 11.90 -1.39
CA GLY A 48 0.34 12.97 -1.42
C GLY A 48 1.75 12.44 -1.14
N TYR A 49 2.73 13.31 -1.36
CA TYR A 49 4.12 13.11 -0.98
C TYR A 49 4.52 14.11 0.10
N SER A 50 5.35 13.68 1.03
CA SER A 50 5.96 14.53 2.06
C SER A 50 7.45 14.24 2.13
N ILE A 51 8.26 15.28 2.34
CA ILE A 51 9.71 15.16 2.54
C ILE A 51 10.02 14.64 3.95
N ALA A 52 9.12 14.84 4.91
CA ALA A 52 9.27 14.31 6.26
C ALA A 52 9.27 12.77 6.25
N GLU A 53 9.83 12.18 7.31
CA GLU A 53 9.83 10.72 7.47
C GLU A 53 8.39 10.17 7.35
N PRO A 54 8.15 9.25 6.40
CA PRO A 54 6.80 8.73 6.16
C PRO A 54 6.31 7.93 7.38
N PRO A 55 5.09 8.20 7.89
CA PRO A 55 4.53 7.47 9.03
C PRO A 55 4.42 5.95 8.79
N GLU A 56 4.43 5.52 7.53
CA GLU A 56 4.45 4.12 7.08
C GLU A 56 5.62 3.33 7.68
N LEU A 57 6.78 3.98 7.88
CA LEU A 57 7.99 3.32 8.38
C LEU A 57 7.89 2.92 9.86
N ARG A 58 6.92 3.47 10.58
CA ARG A 58 6.63 3.08 11.97
C ARG A 58 5.79 1.81 12.07
N LEU A 59 5.22 1.33 10.96
CA LEU A 59 4.43 0.11 10.95
C LEU A 59 5.31 -1.14 11.09
N PRO A 60 4.83 -2.19 11.77
CA PRO A 60 5.41 -3.53 11.66
C PRO A 60 5.57 -3.95 10.20
N ARG A 61 6.68 -4.62 9.87
CA ARG A 61 7.04 -5.02 8.49
C ARG A 61 5.89 -5.70 7.74
N THR A 62 5.12 -6.56 8.41
CA THR A 62 3.99 -7.29 7.82
C THR A 62 2.82 -6.37 7.44
N LEU A 63 2.54 -5.34 8.24
CA LEU A 63 1.52 -4.34 7.96
C LEU A 63 1.97 -3.37 6.87
N LEU A 64 3.23 -2.94 6.91
CA LEU A 64 3.82 -2.13 5.84
C LEU A 64 3.71 -2.85 4.49
N HIS A 65 4.05 -4.14 4.43
CA HIS A 65 3.88 -4.94 3.22
C HIS A 65 2.44 -4.90 2.72
N ARG A 66 1.46 -5.14 3.60
CA ARG A 66 0.02 -5.15 3.24
C ARG A 66 -0.46 -3.78 2.77
N LEU A 67 0.03 -2.71 3.37
CA LEU A 67 -0.29 -1.34 2.96
C LEU A 67 0.21 -1.09 1.54
N LEU A 68 1.49 -1.39 1.27
CA LEU A 68 2.08 -1.22 -0.07
C LEU A 68 1.39 -2.11 -1.12
N ALA A 69 1.06 -3.35 -0.77
CA ALA A 69 0.29 -4.28 -1.59
C ALA A 69 -1.09 -3.71 -1.94
N ALA A 70 -1.82 -3.16 -0.96
CA ALA A 70 -3.15 -2.57 -1.18
C ALA A 70 -3.06 -1.31 -2.06
N ARG A 71 -2.06 -0.45 -1.83
CA ARG A 71 -1.83 0.74 -2.65
C ARG A 71 -1.53 0.39 -4.10
N THR A 72 -0.77 -0.68 -4.34
CA THR A 72 -0.31 -1.06 -5.70
C THR A 72 -1.16 -2.15 -6.37
N ALA A 73 -2.14 -2.72 -5.67
CA ALA A 73 -2.88 -3.92 -6.06
C ALA A 73 -1.96 -5.13 -6.35
N HIS A 74 -0.94 -5.32 -5.52
CA HIS A 74 0.09 -6.36 -5.65
C HIS A 74 0.00 -7.41 -4.53
N GLY A 75 0.77 -8.49 -4.61
CA GLY A 75 0.83 -9.51 -3.54
C GLY A 75 -0.40 -10.41 -3.58
N ASP A 76 -1.10 -10.57 -2.46
CA ASP A 76 -2.24 -11.49 -2.30
C ASP A 76 -3.50 -11.14 -3.13
N PHE A 77 -3.46 -10.07 -3.95
CA PHE A 77 -4.60 -9.68 -4.76
C PHE A 77 -4.65 -10.43 -6.09
N ALA A 78 -5.88 -10.77 -6.52
CA ALA A 78 -6.14 -11.58 -7.69
C ALA A 78 -5.55 -10.98 -8.98
N GLN A 79 -5.52 -9.64 -9.09
CA GLN A 79 -4.96 -8.95 -10.25
C GLN A 79 -3.47 -9.30 -10.46
N TYR A 80 -2.69 -9.38 -9.39
CA TYR A 80 -1.27 -9.70 -9.46
C TYR A 80 -1.05 -11.13 -9.93
N HIS A 81 -1.68 -12.11 -9.27
CA HIS A 81 -1.54 -13.52 -9.61
C HIS A 81 -2.00 -13.82 -11.04
N ARG A 82 -3.10 -13.21 -11.51
CA ARG A 82 -3.54 -13.34 -12.91
C ARG A 82 -2.53 -12.77 -13.90
N ARG A 83 -1.94 -11.62 -13.60
CA ARG A 83 -0.94 -10.98 -14.49
C ARG A 83 0.31 -11.83 -14.65
N PHE A 84 0.73 -12.53 -13.60
CA PHE A 84 1.95 -13.35 -13.59
C PHE A 84 1.69 -14.86 -13.75
N GLY A 85 0.43 -15.28 -13.94
CA GLY A 85 0.07 -16.67 -14.21
C GLY A 85 0.30 -17.62 -13.03
N HIS A 86 0.22 -17.13 -11.78
CA HIS A 86 0.33 -17.99 -10.60
C HIS A 86 -0.98 -18.80 -10.44
N THR A 87 -0.89 -20.13 -10.59
CA THR A 87 -2.04 -21.06 -10.56
C THR A 87 -2.33 -21.64 -9.18
N ASP A 88 -1.36 -21.57 -8.27
CA ASP A 88 -1.41 -22.07 -6.89
C ASP A 88 -2.02 -21.07 -5.92
N ALA A 89 -2.23 -19.83 -6.35
CA ALA A 89 -2.71 -18.77 -5.49
C ALA A 89 -4.24 -18.75 -5.37
N GLU A 90 -4.73 -18.68 -4.15
CA GLU A 90 -6.15 -18.47 -3.88
C GLU A 90 -6.53 -17.01 -4.16
N LEU A 91 -7.23 -16.82 -5.27
CA LEU A 91 -7.64 -15.52 -5.82
C LEU A 91 -8.88 -14.96 -5.13
N ASN A 92 -9.62 -15.78 -4.39
CA ASN A 92 -10.88 -15.40 -3.78
C ASN A 92 -10.73 -15.24 -2.27
N CYS A 93 -11.49 -14.29 -1.73
CA CYS A 93 -11.70 -14.15 -0.30
C CYS A 93 -12.59 -15.32 0.19
N LEU A 94 -12.54 -15.61 1.48
CA LEU A 94 -13.42 -16.57 2.15
C LEU A 94 -14.91 -16.26 1.90
N CYS A 95 -15.28 -15.00 1.67
CA CYS A 95 -16.66 -14.63 1.30
C CYS A 95 -17.00 -14.91 -0.19
N GLY A 96 -16.13 -15.55 -0.96
CA GLY A 96 -16.36 -15.97 -2.34
C GLY A 96 -16.03 -14.95 -3.44
N TYR A 97 -15.75 -13.70 -3.10
CA TYR A 97 -15.41 -12.66 -4.09
C TYR A 97 -13.90 -12.56 -4.33
N ALA A 98 -13.52 -12.15 -5.54
CA ALA A 98 -12.12 -11.94 -5.90
C ALA A 98 -11.44 -10.92 -4.97
N LYS A 99 -10.21 -11.24 -4.54
CA LYS A 99 -9.37 -10.36 -3.73
C LYS A 99 -8.94 -9.17 -4.57
N THR A 100 -9.54 -8.02 -4.32
CA THR A 100 -9.07 -6.72 -4.79
C THR A 100 -8.79 -5.83 -3.58
N PRO A 101 -7.97 -4.77 -3.71
CA PRO A 101 -7.80 -3.84 -2.60
C PRO A 101 -9.15 -3.32 -2.12
N GLU A 102 -9.99 -2.81 -3.02
CA GLU A 102 -11.33 -2.31 -2.69
C GLU A 102 -12.21 -3.33 -1.96
N HIS A 103 -12.04 -4.62 -2.25
CA HIS A 103 -12.80 -5.66 -1.57
C HIS A 103 -12.59 -5.67 -0.05
N LEU A 104 -11.47 -5.16 0.49
CA LEU A 104 -11.27 -5.05 1.94
C LEU A 104 -12.45 -4.36 2.66
N VAL A 105 -13.03 -3.31 2.06
CA VAL A 105 -14.11 -2.51 2.65
C VAL A 105 -15.51 -2.95 2.18
N PHE A 106 -15.59 -3.80 1.16
CA PHE A 106 -16.84 -4.41 0.68
C PHE A 106 -17.02 -5.85 1.14
N CYS A 107 -15.99 -6.45 1.72
CA CYS A 107 -16.05 -7.82 2.21
C CYS A 107 -17.09 -7.93 3.32
N GLU A 108 -18.03 -8.86 3.15
CA GLU A 108 -19.05 -9.12 4.15
C GLU A 108 -18.45 -9.40 5.54
N ILE A 109 -17.34 -10.16 5.58
CA ILE A 109 -16.61 -10.49 6.80
C ILE A 109 -16.08 -9.22 7.48
N SER A 110 -15.49 -8.30 6.71
CA SER A 110 -15.04 -7.01 7.23
C SER A 110 -16.21 -6.16 7.74
N GLN A 111 -17.32 -6.11 6.98
CA GLN A 111 -18.49 -5.28 7.31
C GLN A 111 -19.23 -5.78 8.55
N ARG A 112 -19.18 -7.07 8.90
CA ARG A 112 -19.67 -7.56 10.21
C ARG A 112 -18.98 -6.89 11.39
N LYS A 113 -17.76 -6.36 11.21
CA LYS A 113 -16.99 -5.61 12.21
C LYS A 113 -17.08 -4.09 12.04
N PHE A 114 -18.01 -3.60 11.22
CA PHE A 114 -18.14 -2.18 10.87
C PHE A 114 -18.22 -1.24 12.08
N HIS A 115 -18.89 -1.67 13.16
CA HIS A 115 -19.04 -0.88 14.38
C HIS A 115 -17.71 -0.43 14.99
N ALA A 116 -16.64 -1.21 14.79
CA ALA A 116 -15.30 -0.99 15.33
C ALA A 116 -14.30 -0.45 14.29
N TRP A 117 -14.74 -0.11 13.07
CA TRP A 117 -13.84 0.43 12.06
C TRP A 117 -13.27 1.81 12.48
N PRO A 118 -11.99 2.09 12.18
CA PRO A 118 -11.40 3.39 12.48
C PRO A 118 -11.95 4.46 11.55
N ALA A 119 -12.20 5.67 12.07
CA ALA A 119 -12.77 6.78 11.28
C ALA A 119 -14.00 6.35 10.43
N LYS A 120 -14.84 5.48 11.00
CA LYS A 120 -15.91 4.82 10.24
C LYS A 120 -16.90 5.83 9.63
N PRO A 121 -17.40 5.56 8.42
CA PRO A 121 -18.53 6.32 7.87
C PRO A 121 -19.81 6.08 8.67
N GLU A 122 -20.88 6.82 8.38
CA GLU A 122 -22.19 6.65 9.06
C GLU A 122 -22.79 5.25 8.86
N ARG A 123 -22.57 4.67 7.68
CA ARG A 123 -23.03 3.32 7.31
C ARG A 123 -21.96 2.58 6.51
N PRO A 124 -22.00 1.24 6.46
CA PRO A 124 -21.07 0.46 5.65
C PRO A 124 -21.07 0.94 4.20
N PRO A 125 -19.88 1.06 3.57
CA PRO A 125 -19.80 1.38 2.16
C PRO A 125 -20.56 0.34 1.32
N SER A 126 -21.52 0.80 0.52
CA SER A 126 -22.27 -0.07 -0.40
C SER A 126 -22.01 0.29 -1.87
N ARG A 127 -21.57 1.53 -2.13
CA ARG A 127 -21.26 2.01 -3.48
C ARG A 127 -19.75 2.11 -3.72
N PRO A 128 -19.26 1.87 -4.95
CA PRO A 128 -17.85 1.98 -5.28
C PRO A 128 -17.20 3.33 -4.88
N LYS A 129 -17.91 4.44 -5.06
CA LYS A 129 -17.43 5.78 -4.68
C LYS A 129 -17.23 5.92 -3.15
N GLU A 130 -18.17 5.38 -2.36
CA GLU A 130 -18.10 5.40 -0.90
C GLU A 130 -16.93 4.56 -0.40
N GLY A 131 -16.77 3.34 -0.94
CA GLY A 131 -15.66 2.46 -0.58
C GLY A 131 -14.32 3.03 -1.00
N ARG A 132 -14.21 3.62 -2.19
CA ARG A 132 -12.98 4.29 -2.64
C ARG A 132 -12.61 5.46 -1.73
N ARG A 133 -13.57 6.28 -1.32
CA ARG A 133 -13.34 7.41 -0.41
C ARG A 133 -12.78 6.94 0.93
N TYR A 134 -13.43 5.96 1.55
CA TYR A 134 -12.99 5.42 2.83
C TYR A 134 -11.64 4.70 2.70
N MET A 135 -11.45 3.90 1.66
CA MET A 135 -10.19 3.22 1.37
C MET A 135 -9.03 4.21 1.17
N SER A 136 -9.22 5.27 0.38
CA SER A 136 -8.21 6.31 0.18
C SER A 136 -7.82 6.96 1.52
N ALA A 137 -8.80 7.26 2.38
CA ALA A 137 -8.55 7.85 3.70
C ALA A 137 -7.71 6.93 4.59
N ILE A 138 -8.04 5.64 4.69
CA ILE A 138 -7.26 4.70 5.52
C ILE A 138 -5.91 4.38 4.90
N LEU A 139 -5.80 4.30 3.57
CA LEU A 139 -4.52 4.07 2.88
C LEU A 139 -3.60 5.27 2.99
N ALA A 140 -4.11 6.50 3.18
CA ALA A 140 -3.30 7.69 3.40
C ALA A 140 -2.75 7.78 4.84
N HIS A 141 -3.37 7.09 5.81
CA HIS A 141 -3.01 7.18 7.22
C HIS A 141 -2.62 5.79 7.75
N PRO A 142 -1.31 5.50 7.88
CA PRO A 142 -0.81 4.16 8.23
C PRO A 142 -1.45 3.58 9.49
N LYS A 143 -1.71 4.41 10.50
CA LYS A 143 -2.35 4.00 11.74
C LYS A 143 -3.81 3.55 11.55
N LEU A 144 -4.59 4.28 10.74
CA LEU A 144 -5.97 3.88 10.42
C LEU A 144 -6.01 2.56 9.65
N PHE A 145 -5.06 2.34 8.74
CA PHE A 145 -4.96 1.07 8.03
C PHE A 145 -4.62 -0.09 8.97
N GLU A 146 -3.67 0.10 9.89
CA GLU A 146 -3.33 -0.89 10.93
C GLU A 146 -4.55 -1.23 11.79
N ASP A 147 -5.25 -0.22 12.32
CA ASP A 147 -6.40 -0.43 13.20
C ASP A 147 -7.54 -1.14 12.44
N PHE A 148 -7.75 -0.78 11.16
CA PHE A 148 -8.71 -1.44 10.29
C PHE A 148 -8.39 -2.92 10.09
N LEU A 149 -7.13 -3.27 9.81
CA LEU A 149 -6.72 -4.67 9.65
C LEU A 149 -6.75 -5.45 10.96
N THR A 150 -6.49 -4.79 12.08
CA THR A 150 -6.56 -5.39 13.42
C THR A 150 -7.99 -5.76 13.77
N VAL A 151 -8.95 -4.87 13.49
CA VAL A 151 -10.38 -5.08 13.77
C VAL A 151 -11.00 -6.11 12.82
N THR A 152 -10.73 -6.00 11.52
CA THR A 152 -11.34 -6.89 10.52
C THR A 152 -10.67 -8.25 10.45
N GLN A 153 -9.40 -8.34 10.85
CA GLN A 153 -8.56 -9.53 10.72
C GLN A 153 -8.55 -10.13 9.30
N TYR A 154 -8.83 -9.33 8.28
CA TYR A 154 -9.10 -9.78 6.91
C TYR A 154 -8.06 -10.79 6.40
N PHE A 155 -6.78 -10.43 6.48
CA PHE A 155 -5.70 -11.28 5.98
C PHE A 155 -5.49 -12.53 6.84
N ALA A 156 -5.69 -12.44 8.15
CA ALA A 156 -5.53 -13.58 9.04
C ALA A 156 -6.64 -14.62 8.83
N ILE A 157 -7.88 -14.17 8.66
CA ILE A 157 -9.02 -15.04 8.38
C ILE A 157 -8.84 -15.75 7.04
N ASN A 158 -8.45 -15.01 5.98
CA ASN A 158 -8.22 -15.60 4.67
C ASN A 158 -7.03 -16.58 4.66
N ALA A 159 -5.94 -16.28 5.36
CA ALA A 159 -4.79 -17.19 5.46
C ALA A 159 -5.14 -18.49 6.17
N ARG A 160 -5.93 -18.44 7.27
CA ARG A 160 -6.42 -19.64 7.96
C ARG A 160 -7.32 -20.47 7.05
N ALA A 161 -8.22 -19.83 6.32
CA ALA A 161 -9.09 -20.52 5.37
C ALA A 161 -8.29 -21.25 4.28
N GLN A 162 -7.27 -20.61 3.71
CA GLN A 162 -6.37 -21.23 2.73
C GLN A 162 -5.70 -22.48 3.32
N GLN A 163 -5.08 -22.36 4.49
CA GLN A 163 -4.43 -23.48 5.17
C GLN A 163 -5.38 -24.66 5.43
N THR A 164 -6.63 -24.40 5.85
CA THR A 164 -7.61 -25.48 6.07
C THR A 164 -7.99 -26.22 4.78
N ARG A 165 -8.01 -25.52 3.63
CA ARG A 165 -8.30 -26.12 2.32
C ARG A 165 -7.12 -26.96 1.84
N ASP A 166 -5.91 -26.44 1.99
CA ASP A 166 -4.68 -27.15 1.61
C ASP A 166 -4.54 -28.47 2.38
N LEU A 167 -4.94 -28.48 3.67
CA LEU A 167 -4.95 -29.69 4.51
C LEU A 167 -6.04 -30.71 4.14
N THR A 168 -7.14 -30.28 3.53
CA THR A 168 -8.30 -31.13 3.21
C THR A 168 -8.35 -31.56 1.74
N SER A 169 -7.46 -31.04 0.90
CA SER A 169 -7.31 -31.48 -0.50
C SER A 169 -6.65 -32.86 -0.59
N PRO A 170 -7.28 -33.86 -1.23
CA PRO A 170 -6.68 -35.17 -1.46
C PRO A 170 -5.63 -35.05 -2.58
N GLY A 171 -4.40 -34.69 -2.20
CA GLY A 171 -3.27 -34.54 -3.11
C GLY A 171 -2.34 -33.41 -2.67
N GLY A 172 -1.54 -33.66 -1.63
CA GLY A 172 -0.46 -32.74 -1.28
C GLY A 172 0.71 -32.83 -2.26
N PRO A 173 1.52 -31.77 -2.40
CA PRO A 173 2.93 -31.94 -2.69
C PRO A 173 3.81 -31.34 -1.60
N GLN A 174 4.84 -32.09 -1.22
CA GLN A 174 6.01 -31.62 -0.48
C GLN A 174 6.58 -30.37 -1.14
N GLN A 175 6.66 -29.25 -0.42
CA GLN A 175 7.59 -28.17 -0.77
C GLN A 175 8.97 -28.53 -0.19
N SER A 176 9.81 -29.17 -1.00
CA SER A 176 11.25 -28.99 -0.83
C SER A 176 11.57 -27.56 -1.27
N TYR A 177 12.00 -26.72 -0.34
CA TYR A 177 12.57 -25.41 -0.68
C TYR A 177 13.76 -25.62 -1.63
N GLY A 178 13.54 -25.40 -2.92
CA GLY A 178 14.59 -25.41 -3.93
C GLY A 178 15.59 -24.30 -3.65
N LEU A 179 16.86 -24.68 -3.59
CA LEU A 179 18.03 -23.83 -3.40
C LEU A 179 18.05 -22.61 -4.35
N PRO A 180 18.71 -21.50 -3.94
CA PRO A 180 18.72 -20.26 -4.73
C PRO A 180 19.37 -20.48 -6.10
N ARG A 181 18.64 -20.08 -7.14
CA ARG A 181 19.07 -20.03 -8.53
C ARG A 181 20.33 -19.17 -8.65
N GLN A 182 21.47 -19.80 -8.90
CA GLN A 182 22.72 -19.12 -9.21
C GLN A 182 22.56 -18.31 -10.51
N ASN A 183 22.79 -17.01 -10.41
CA ASN A 183 22.65 -16.07 -11.50
C ASN A 183 23.93 -16.07 -12.35
N ARG A 184 23.97 -16.85 -13.43
CA ARG A 184 25.11 -16.90 -14.36
C ARG A 184 24.93 -15.83 -15.44
N HIS A 185 25.35 -14.61 -15.15
CA HIS A 185 25.61 -13.61 -16.19
C HIS A 185 26.92 -14.00 -16.89
N SER A 186 26.81 -14.52 -18.11
CA SER A 186 27.96 -14.63 -19.02
C SER A 186 28.16 -13.28 -19.70
N LEU A 187 29.21 -12.57 -19.28
CA LEU A 187 29.79 -11.47 -20.04
C LEU A 187 30.52 -12.04 -21.25
N THR A 188 29.96 -11.90 -22.45
CA THR A 188 30.75 -12.03 -23.68
C THR A 188 31.34 -10.66 -24.01
N ALA A 189 32.62 -10.52 -23.69
CA ALA A 189 33.48 -9.48 -24.24
C ALA A 189 33.68 -9.75 -25.74
N VAL A 190 33.44 -8.76 -26.58
CA VAL A 190 33.92 -8.73 -27.97
C VAL A 190 35.05 -7.71 -28.02
N GLN A 191 36.28 -8.20 -28.15
CA GLN A 191 37.42 -7.46 -28.67
C GLN A 191 37.54 -7.79 -30.15
N ARG A 192 37.39 -6.77 -31.01
CA ARG A 192 38.38 -6.33 -32.02
C ARG A 192 37.79 -5.19 -32.83
#